data_AF-A0A099EW88-F1
#
_entry.id   AF-A0A099EW88-F1
#
_cell.length_a   1.000
_cell.length_b   1.000
_cell.length_c   1.000
_cell.angle_alpha   90.00
_cell.angle_beta   90.00
_cell.angle_gamma   90.00
#
_symmetry.space_group_name_H-M   'P 1'
#
loop_
_entity.id
_entity.type
_entity.pdbx_description
1 polymer ?
#
loop_
_entity_poly.entity_id
_entity_poly.type
_entity_poly.pdbx_seq_one_letter_code
_entity_poly.pdbx_strand_id
1 'polypeptide(L)' 'MAQRIADNSPQVFATTDDFVAAYGQEAADMVAKGGLLAALWDIGIDAVPASFEGEGRDQPKGLKTISVGTVS' A
#
# COMPACT_ATOMS: atom_id res chain seq x y z
N MET A 1 11.20 6.22 -1.78
CA MET A 1 10.33 5.16 -1.23
C MET A 1 9.30 4.68 -2.24
N ALA A 2 8.41 5.57 -2.73
CA ALA A 2 7.36 5.21 -3.69
C ALA A 2 7.87 4.44 -4.93
N GLN A 3 8.92 4.92 -5.60
CA GLN A 3 9.51 4.22 -6.76
C GLN A 3 9.96 2.78 -6.42
N ARG A 4 10.63 2.58 -5.28
CA ARG A 4 11.06 1.24 -4.84
C ARG A 4 9.88 0.30 -4.61
N ILE A 5 8.76 0.81 -4.12
CA ILE A 5 7.53 0.03 -3.96
C ILE A 5 6.90 -0.26 -5.34
N ALA A 6 6.89 0.72 -6.24
CA ALA A 6 6.39 0.57 -7.61
C ALA A 6 7.17 -0.49 -8.39
N ASP A 7 8.50 -0.48 -8.32
CA ASP A 7 9.37 -1.43 -9.02
C ASP A 7 9.14 -2.89 -8.60
N ASN A 8 8.68 -3.08 -7.36
CA ASN A 8 8.36 -4.41 -6.82
C ASN A 8 6.86 -4.74 -6.95
N SER A 9 6.02 -3.83 -7.43
CA SER A 9 4.57 -4.05 -7.53
C SER A 9 4.22 -4.98 -8.70
N PRO A 10 3.18 -5.84 -8.58
CA PRO A 10 2.22 -5.90 -7.47
C PRO A 10 2.74 -6.65 -6.23
N GLN A 11 2.36 -6.18 -5.03
CA GLN A 11 2.67 -6.84 -3.75
C GLN A 11 1.46 -6.86 -2.83
N VAL A 12 1.42 -7.84 -1.93
CA VAL A 12 0.40 -7.96 -0.88
C VAL A 12 1.11 -8.19 0.46
N PHE A 13 0.83 -7.31 1.41
CA PHE A 13 1.24 -7.40 2.80
C PHE A 13 -0.01 -7.68 3.62
N ALA A 14 -0.08 -8.84 4.28
CA ALA A 14 -1.26 -9.25 5.03
C ALA A 14 -1.45 -8.39 6.29
N THR A 15 -0.34 -7.90 6.86
CA THR A 15 -0.33 -7.02 8.03
C THR A 15 0.52 -5.77 7.78
N THR A 16 0.35 -4.76 8.63
CA THR A 16 1.25 -3.58 8.64
C THR A 16 2.68 -3.98 8.99
N ASP A 17 2.86 -4.98 9.87
CA ASP A 17 4.18 -5.45 10.27
C ASP A 17 4.96 -6.06 9.11
N ASP A 18 4.28 -6.78 8.21
CA ASP A 18 4.91 -7.31 6.98
C ASP A 18 5.42 -6.18 6.08
N PHE A 19 4.67 -5.08 5.99
CA PHE A 19 5.07 -3.89 5.24
C PHE A 19 6.25 -3.16 5.90
N VAL A 20 6.21 -3.03 7.23
CA VAL A 20 7.32 -2.46 8.02
C VAL A 20 8.59 -3.30 7.87
N ALA A 21 8.49 -4.63 7.85
CA ALA A 21 9.64 -5.51 7.65
C ALA A 21 10.28 -5.32 6.26
N ALA A 22 9.49 -5.01 5.23
CA ALA A 22 9.98 -4.82 3.86
C ALA A 22 10.56 -3.41 3.59
N TYR A 23 9.89 -2.37 4.11
CA TYR A 23 10.16 -0.97 3.74
C TYR A 23 10.49 -0.05 4.93
N GLY A 24 10.39 -0.53 6.16
CA GLY A 24 10.71 0.19 7.39
C GLY A 24 9.54 0.97 7.99
N GLN A 25 9.68 1.35 9.26
CA GLN A 25 8.66 2.09 10.01
C GLN A 25 8.34 3.45 9.37
N GLU A 26 9.34 4.13 8.83
CA GLU A 26 9.16 5.42 8.15
C GLU A 26 8.16 5.32 6.98
N ALA A 27 8.24 4.24 6.19
CA ALA A 27 7.30 4.01 5.10
C ALA A 27 5.87 3.82 5.64
N ALA A 28 5.71 3.04 6.71
CA ALA A 28 4.41 2.82 7.35
C ALA A 28 3.81 4.13 7.91
N ASP A 29 4.63 4.97 8.53
CA ASP A 29 4.21 6.28 9.03
C ASP A 29 3.78 7.21 7.89
N MET A 30 4.45 7.15 6.74
CA MET A 30 4.06 7.92 5.56
C MET A 30 2.76 7.42 4.92
N VAL A 31 2.48 6.12 4.97
CA VAL A 31 1.17 5.55 4.58
C VAL A 31 0.08 6.06 5.51
N ALA A 32 0.31 6.00 6.84
CA ALA A 32 -0.66 6.45 7.84
C ALA A 32 -0.98 7.95 7.73
N LYS A 33 0.00 8.77 7.32
CA LYS A 33 -0.17 10.21 7.07
C LYS A 33 -0.68 10.53 5.66
N GLY A 34 -0.86 9.53 4.80
CA GLY A 34 -1.30 9.68 3.40
C GLY A 34 -0.23 10.15 2.41
N GLY A 35 0.93 10.62 2.86
CA GLY A 35 2.00 11.12 1.99
C GLY A 35 2.56 10.07 1.02
N LEU A 36 2.69 8.81 1.47
CA LEU A 36 3.16 7.73 0.58
C LEU A 36 2.09 7.31 -0.43
N LEU A 37 0.80 7.34 -0.04
CA LEU A 37 -0.31 6.97 -0.92
C LEU A 37 -0.41 7.94 -2.10
N ALA A 38 -0.31 9.25 -1.84
CA ALA A 38 -0.28 10.26 -2.90
C ALA A 38 0.89 10.05 -3.87
N ALA A 39 2.09 9.82 -3.33
CA ALA A 39 3.28 9.59 -4.15
C ALA A 39 3.22 8.30 -4.98
N LEU A 40 2.56 7.25 -4.49
CA LEU A 40 2.32 6.01 -5.25
C LEU A 40 1.32 6.25 -6.39
N TRP A 41 0.24 6.99 -6.11
CA TRP A 41 -0.76 7.33 -7.12
C TRP A 41 -0.17 8.16 -8.26
N ASP A 42 0.65 9.16 -7.94
CA ASP A 42 1.32 10.02 -8.94
C ASP A 42 2.20 9.24 -9.93
N ILE A 43 2.69 8.07 -9.53
CA ILE A 43 3.51 7.17 -10.37
C ILE A 43 2.71 5.97 -10.90
N GLY A 44 1.39 5.99 -10.81
CA GLY A 44 0.50 4.97 -11.37
C GLY A 44 0.39 3.70 -10.55
N ILE A 45 0.64 3.75 -9.24
CA ILE A 45 0.43 2.63 -8.31
C ILE A 45 -0.72 2.96 -7.36
N ASP A 46 -1.72 2.09 -7.34
CA ASP A 46 -2.76 2.12 -6.33
C ASP A 46 -2.30 1.34 -5.09
N ALA A 47 -2.66 1.85 -3.93
CA ALA A 47 -2.30 1.28 -2.63
C ALA A 47 -3.56 1.19 -1.77
N VAL A 48 -4.11 -0.02 -1.68
CA VAL A 48 -5.39 -0.31 -1.04
C VAL A 48 -5.21 -1.27 0.14
N PRO A 49 -6.16 -1.35 1.08
CA PRO A 49 -6.13 -2.38 2.11
C PRO A 49 -6.06 -3.78 1.49
N ALA A 50 -5.22 -4.65 2.03
CA ALA A 50 -5.10 -6.04 1.57
C ALA A 50 -6.35 -6.86 1.92
N SER A 51 -6.96 -6.55 3.06
CA SER A 51 -8.20 -7.13 3.54
C SER A 51 -8.97 -6.13 4.39
N PHE A 52 -10.22 -6.46 4.68
CA PHE A 52 -11.03 -5.74 5.64
C PHE A 52 -11.63 -6.74 6.63
N GLU A 53 -11.47 -6.46 7.92
CA GLU A 53 -12.12 -7.19 9.00
C GLU A 53 -13.37 -6.42 9.47
N GLY A 54 -14.18 -7.05 10.33
CA GLY A 54 -15.43 -6.48 10.85
C GLY A 54 -16.65 -6.66 9.93
N GLU A 55 -17.85 -6.65 10.51
CA GLU A 55 -19.11 -6.84 9.78
C GLU A 55 -19.35 -5.79 8.68
N GLY A 56 -18.73 -4.61 8.81
CA GLY A 56 -18.86 -3.49 7.89
C GLY A 56 -17.67 -3.24 6.96
N ARG A 57 -16.62 -4.08 6.97
CA ARG A 57 -15.34 -3.77 6.32
C ARG A 57 -14.75 -2.42 6.76
N ASP A 58 -14.96 -2.06 8.01
CA ASP A 58 -14.53 -0.80 8.62
C ASP A 58 -13.12 -0.90 9.23
N GLN A 59 -12.56 -2.10 9.27
CA GLN A 59 -11.22 -2.37 9.81
C GLN A 59 -10.28 -2.80 8.69
N PRO A 60 -9.71 -1.85 7.92
CA PRO A 60 -8.73 -2.17 6.89
C PRO A 60 -7.47 -2.78 7.50
N LYS A 61 -6.94 -3.82 6.85
CA LYS A 61 -5.76 -4.54 7.32
C LYS A 61 -4.79 -4.85 6.19
N GLY A 62 -3.51 -4.67 6.50
CA GLY A 62 -2.43 -4.86 5.54
C GLY A 62 -2.46 -3.84 4.41
N LEU A 63 -1.62 -4.06 3.39
CA LEU A 63 -1.49 -3.18 2.24
C LEU A 63 -1.28 -4.01 0.97
N LYS A 64 -2.01 -3.68 -0.09
CA LYS A 64 -1.83 -4.24 -1.42
C LYS A 64 -1.48 -3.12 -2.39
N THR A 65 -0.40 -3.30 -3.13
CA THR A 65 0.01 -2.39 -4.20
C THR A 65 -0.24 -3.03 -5.55
N ILE A 66 -0.85 -2.29 -6.46
CA ILE A 66 -1.15 -2.73 -7.82
C ILE A 66 -0.94 -1.57 -8.78
N SER A 67 -0.56 -1.86 -10.01
CA SER A 67 -0.56 -0.82 -11.04
C SER A 67 -1.99 -0.35 -11.28
N VAL A 68 -2.18 0.97 -11.30
CA VAL A 68 -3.40 1.58 -11.86
C VAL A 68 -3.37 1.23 -13.34
N GLY A 69 -4.19 0.28 -13.75
CA GLY A 69 -4.16 -0.23 -15.12
C GLY A 69 -4.35 0.89 -16.15
N THR A 70 -3.47 0.91 -17.14
CA THR A 70 -3.82 1.34 -18.50
C THR A 70 -5.04 0.53 -18.91
N VAL A 71 -6.17 1.19 -19.15
CA VAL A 71 -7.31 0.59 -19.85
C VAL A 71 -6.75 0.08 -21.19
N SER A 72 -6.72 -1.24 -21.38
CA SER A 72 -6.49 -1.85 -22.70
C SER A 72 -7.84 -2.26 -23.27
#